data_AF-A0A3A2ZD86-F1
#
_entry.id   AF-A0A3A2ZD86-F1
#
_cell.length_a   1.000
_cell.length_b   1.000
_cell.length_c   1.000
_cell.angle_alpha   90.00
_cell.angle_beta   90.00
_cell.angle_gamma   90.00
#
_symmetry.space_group_name_H-M   'P 1'
#
loop_
_entity.id
_entity.type
_entity.pdbx_description
1 polymer ?
#
loop_
_entity_poly.entity_id
_entity_poly.type
_entity_poly.pdbx_seq_one_letter_code
_entity_poly.pdbx_strand_id
1 'polypeptide(L)'
;MSEETHDAAVRGPMAIQTAVLVSGVLGWILTVSMCFCLTDLEGILESPTGLPAAQVFLNAGGQRGGTIMWAFAIVVQFFTGCSAMLADTRMAYAFARDEALPYSL
;
A
#
# COMPACT_ATOMS: atom_id res chain seq x y z
N MET A 1 2.85 -2.39 -22.20
CA MET A 1 2.94 -0.94 -21.94
C MET A 1 4.12 -0.26 -22.64
N SER A 2 5.17 -0.99 -23.04
CA SER A 2 6.32 -0.40 -23.77
C SER A 2 6.05 -0.02 -25.23
N GLU A 3 5.00 -0.55 -25.86
CA GLU A 3 4.74 -0.33 -27.31
C GLU A 3 4.02 0.99 -27.64
N GLU A 4 3.36 1.62 -26.66
CA GLU A 4 2.69 2.94 -26.83
C GLU A 4 3.40 4.10 -26.12
N THR A 5 4.51 3.83 -25.41
CA THR A 5 5.28 4.86 -24.72
C THR A 5 6.52 5.21 -25.54
N HIS A 6 6.49 6.37 -26.18
CA HIS A 6 7.68 6.97 -26.79
C HIS A 6 8.80 7.01 -25.73
N ASP A 7 9.91 6.31 -25.98
CA ASP A 7 11.07 6.19 -25.08
C ASP A 7 10.87 5.35 -23.79
N ALA A 8 10.28 4.16 -23.92
CA ALA A 8 10.05 3.22 -22.81
C ALA A 8 11.33 2.84 -22.01
N ALA A 9 12.51 2.83 -22.65
CA ALA A 9 13.78 2.48 -22.01
C ALA A 9 14.23 3.49 -20.95
N VAL A 10 13.90 4.79 -21.13
CA VAL A 10 14.27 5.86 -20.19
C VAL A 10 13.11 6.20 -19.24
N ARG A 11 11.87 6.15 -19.75
CA ARG A 11 10.68 6.47 -18.95
C ARG A 11 10.32 5.37 -17.96
N GLY A 12 10.62 4.11 -18.28
CA GLY A 12 10.46 2.98 -17.36
C GLY A 12 11.19 3.18 -16.03
N PRO A 13 12.52 3.36 -16.01
CA PRO A 13 13.28 3.55 -14.77
C PRO A 13 12.91 4.85 -14.04
N MET A 14 12.62 5.94 -14.74
CA MET A 14 12.16 7.18 -14.09
C MET A 14 10.78 7.05 -13.44
N ALA A 15 9.84 6.32 -14.06
CA ALA A 15 8.53 6.05 -13.47
C ALA A 15 8.65 5.22 -12.19
N ILE A 16 9.55 4.22 -12.16
CA ILE A 16 9.79 3.41 -10.96
C ILE A 16 10.39 4.25 -9.84
N GLN A 17 11.41 5.07 -10.12
CA GLN A 17 12.04 5.91 -9.11
C GLN A 17 11.08 6.93 -8.51
N THR A 18 10.28 7.59 -9.36
CA THR A 18 9.27 8.56 -8.90
C THR A 18 8.17 7.87 -8.09
N ALA A 19 7.72 6.68 -8.48
CA ALA A 19 6.75 5.91 -7.71
C ALA A 19 7.28 5.51 -6.31
N VAL A 20 8.53 5.06 -6.22
CA VAL A 20 9.18 4.71 -4.94
C VAL A 20 9.36 5.94 -4.05
N LEU A 21 9.82 7.07 -4.61
CA LEU A 21 9.98 8.32 -3.86
C LEU A 21 8.64 8.82 -3.31
N VAL A 22 7.60 8.86 -4.15
CA VAL A 22 6.28 9.32 -3.75
C VAL A 22 5.68 8.39 -2.69
N SER A 23 5.78 7.07 -2.88
CA SER A 23 5.30 6.09 -1.89
C SER A 23 6.05 6.20 -0.56
N GLY A 24 7.38 6.35 -0.60
CA GLY A 24 8.20 6.50 0.60
C GLY A 24 7.89 7.78 1.39
N VAL A 25 7.73 8.91 0.70
CA VAL A 25 7.37 10.19 1.33
C VAL A 25 5.96 10.13 1.93
N LEU A 26 4.98 9.61 1.19
CA LEU A 26 3.62 9.43 1.69
C LEU A 26 3.59 8.50 2.90
N GLY A 27 4.28 7.36 2.84
CA GLY A 27 4.38 6.42 3.94
C GLY A 27 5.00 7.05 5.19
N TRP A 28 6.07 7.82 5.02
CA TRP A 28 6.72 8.52 6.13
C TRP A 28 5.80 9.55 6.80
N ILE A 29 5.08 10.36 6.01
CA ILE A 29 4.09 11.32 6.54
C ILE A 29 2.99 10.59 7.31
N LEU A 30 2.52 9.46 6.79
CA LEU A 30 1.47 8.66 7.42
C LEU A 30 1.95 8.07 8.76
N THR A 31 3.19 7.56 8.82
CA THR A 31 3.82 7.08 10.06
C THR A 31 3.95 8.21 11.09
N VAL A 32 4.43 9.38 10.70
CA VAL A 32 4.55 10.54 11.60
C VAL A 32 3.17 10.97 12.11
N SER A 33 2.18 11.03 11.23
CA SER A 33 0.79 11.36 11.59
C SER A 33 0.19 10.35 12.58
N MET A 34 0.43 9.06 12.35
CA MET A 34 0.03 8.00 13.29
C MET A 34 0.71 8.19 14.64
N CYS A 35 2.03 8.48 14.70
CA CYS A 35 2.74 8.73 15.95
C CYS A 35 2.15 9.90 16.75
N PHE A 36 1.70 10.97 16.09
CA PHE A 36 1.04 12.09 16.77
C PHE A 36 -0.40 11.75 17.24
N CYS A 37 -1.13 10.92 16.49
CA CYS A 37 -2.47 10.47 16.88
C CYS A 37 -2.48 9.35 17.94
N LEU A 38 -1.36 8.63 18.10
CA LEU A 38 -1.12 7.61 19.13
C LEU A 38 -0.79 8.27 20.48
N THR A 39 -1.73 9.02 21.07
CA THR A 39 -1.53 9.63 22.39
C THR A 39 -1.64 8.62 23.55
N ASP A 40 -2.35 7.50 23.36
CA ASP A 40 -2.55 6.49 24.40
C ASP A 40 -2.33 5.07 23.83
N LEU A 41 -1.08 4.59 23.91
CA LEU A 41 -0.68 3.30 23.36
C LEU A 41 -1.24 2.12 24.17
N GLU A 42 -1.34 2.27 25.48
CA GLU A 42 -1.87 1.24 26.40
C GLU A 42 -3.36 0.98 26.16
N GLY A 43 -4.19 2.02 26.02
CA GLY A 43 -5.62 1.87 25.69
C GLY A 43 -5.89 1.36 24.28
N ILE A 44 -4.92 1.46 23.35
CA ILE A 44 -5.03 0.91 21.99
C ILE A 44 -4.63 -0.57 21.96
N LEU A 45 -3.61 -0.97 22.71
CA LEU A 45 -3.17 -2.36 22.83
C LEU A 45 -4.14 -3.22 23.64
N GLU A 46 -4.79 -2.66 24.66
CA GLU A 46 -5.85 -3.35 25.43
C GLU A 46 -7.25 -3.24 24.79
N SER A 47 -7.38 -2.55 23.65
CA SER A 47 -8.70 -2.33 23.05
C SER A 47 -9.34 -3.64 22.53
N PRO A 48 -10.63 -3.87 22.81
CA PRO A 48 -11.33 -5.11 22.45
C PRO A 48 -11.54 -5.29 20.92
N THR A 49 -11.15 -4.32 20.11
CA THR A 49 -11.20 -4.38 18.64
C THR A 49 -10.05 -5.21 18.06
N GLY A 50 -8.93 -5.42 18.77
CA GLY A 50 -7.80 -6.24 18.31
C GLY A 50 -7.07 -5.73 17.06
N LEU A 51 -7.50 -4.59 16.50
CA LEU A 51 -6.91 -3.94 15.34
C LEU A 51 -6.44 -2.51 15.73
N PRO A 52 -5.15 -2.33 16.07
CA PRO A 52 -4.64 -1.03 16.53
C PRO A 52 -4.81 0.09 15.50
N ALA A 53 -4.78 -0.23 14.20
CA ALA A 53 -5.03 0.74 13.15
C ALA A 53 -6.47 1.29 13.17
N ALA A 54 -7.48 0.44 13.37
CA ALA A 54 -8.88 0.86 13.45
C ALA A 54 -9.13 1.78 14.66
N GLN A 55 -8.46 1.49 15.78
CA GLN A 55 -8.54 2.27 17.01
C GLN A 55 -7.94 3.68 16.83
N VAL A 56 -6.86 3.83 16.07
CA VAL A 56 -6.28 5.15 15.73
C VAL A 56 -7.25 6.00 14.90
N PHE A 57 -7.94 5.40 13.91
CA PHE A 57 -8.95 6.12 13.13
C PHE A 57 -10.17 6.51 13.98
N LEU A 58 -10.58 5.67 14.92
CA LEU A 58 -11.65 5.98 15.88
C LEU A 58 -11.25 7.08 16.87
N ASN A 59 -10.00 7.11 17.32
CA ASN A 59 -9.50 8.13 18.23
C ASN A 59 -9.34 9.50 17.54
N ALA A 60 -8.92 9.51 16.27
CA ALA A 60 -8.76 10.74 15.49
C ALA A 60 -10.09 11.33 14.98
N GLY A 61 -11.07 10.49 14.61
CA GLY A 61 -12.33 10.91 13.97
C GLY A 61 -13.61 10.73 14.81
N GLY A 62 -13.49 10.23 16.05
CA GLY A 62 -14.62 9.80 16.87
C GLY A 62 -15.33 8.54 16.34
N GLN A 63 -16.32 8.05 17.08
CA GLN A 63 -16.96 6.74 16.81
C GLN A 63 -17.61 6.63 15.42
N ARG A 64 -18.24 7.71 14.92
CA ARG A 64 -18.89 7.72 13.60
C ARG A 64 -17.94 8.09 12.46
N GLY A 65 -17.09 9.09 12.65
CA GLY A 65 -16.13 9.54 11.62
C GLY A 65 -15.02 8.52 11.37
N GLY A 66 -14.47 7.95 12.45
CA GLY A 66 -13.42 6.93 12.36
C GLY A 66 -13.88 5.64 11.69
N THR A 67 -15.12 5.19 11.94
CA THR A 67 -15.69 3.99 11.30
C THR A 67 -15.83 4.19 9.79
N ILE A 68 -16.28 5.37 9.34
CA ILE A 68 -16.42 5.68 7.91
C ILE A 68 -15.06 5.75 7.23
N MET A 69 -14.07 6.42 7.86
CA MET A 69 -12.71 6.49 7.35
C MET A 69 -12.06 5.11 7.25
N TRP A 70 -12.27 4.24 8.25
CA TRP A 70 -11.75 2.88 8.24
C TRP A 70 -12.38 2.02 7.15
N ALA A 71 -13.70 2.09 6.97
CA ALA A 71 -14.38 1.39 5.88
C ALA A 71 -13.86 1.82 4.50
N PHE A 72 -13.62 3.12 4.30
CA PHE A 72 -13.02 3.63 3.07
C PHE A 72 -11.59 3.13 2.88
N ALA A 73 -10.76 3.13 3.93
CA ALA A 73 -9.40 2.60 3.88
C ALA A 73 -9.37 1.12 3.47
N ILE A 74 -10.30 0.29 3.97
CA ILE A 74 -10.42 -1.12 3.57
C ILE A 74 -10.70 -1.25 2.07
N VAL A 75 -11.63 -0.45 1.52
CA VAL A 75 -11.97 -0.47 0.08
C VAL A 75 -10.76 -0.07 -0.75
N VAL A 76 -10.08 1.03 -0.40
CA VAL A 76 -8.88 1.48 -1.12
C VAL A 76 -7.78 0.41 -1.07
N GLN A 77 -7.57 -0.22 0.08
CA GLN A 77 -6.55 -1.26 0.25
C GLN A 77 -6.88 -2.51 -0.58
N PHE A 78 -8.16 -2.86 -0.71
CA PHE A 78 -8.59 -3.97 -1.57
C PHE A 78 -8.26 -3.72 -3.04
N PHE A 79 -8.62 -2.55 -3.58
CA PHE A 79 -8.29 -2.17 -4.96
C PHE A 79 -6.78 -2.08 -5.20
N THR A 80 -6.03 -1.55 -4.23
CA THR A 80 -4.56 -1.48 -4.28
C THR A 80 -3.96 -2.88 -4.30
N GLY A 81 -4.46 -3.79 -3.44
CA GLY A 81 -4.03 -5.19 -3.40
C GLY A 81 -4.30 -5.93 -4.70
N CYS A 82 -5.51 -5.79 -5.27
CA CYS A 82 -5.83 -6.37 -6.58
C CYS A 82 -4.89 -5.84 -7.69
N SER A 83 -4.59 -4.54 -7.68
CA SER A 83 -3.67 -3.93 -8.65
C SER A 83 -2.25 -4.44 -8.51
N ALA A 84 -1.76 -4.62 -7.27
CA ALA A 84 -0.46 -5.21 -6.99
C ALA A 84 -0.38 -6.67 -7.46
N MET A 85 -1.38 -7.50 -7.14
CA MET A 85 -1.43 -8.90 -7.59
C MET A 85 -1.37 -9.02 -9.13
N LEU A 86 -2.10 -8.14 -9.84
CA LEU A 86 -2.05 -8.09 -11.31
C LEU A 86 -0.67 -7.73 -11.85
N ALA A 87 0.06 -6.84 -11.17
CA ALA A 87 1.44 -6.50 -11.53
C ALA A 87 2.39 -7.67 -11.27
N ASP A 88 2.28 -8.32 -10.11
CA ASP A 88 3.12 -9.47 -9.72
C ASP A 88 2.94 -10.64 -10.67
N THR A 89 1.71 -10.91 -11.13
CA THR A 89 1.44 -12.01 -12.06
C THR A 89 2.08 -11.73 -13.43
N ARG A 90 2.12 -10.46 -13.87
CA ARG A 90 2.81 -10.05 -15.11
C ARG A 90 4.33 -10.19 -14.98
N MET A 91 4.89 -9.84 -13.83
CA MET A 91 6.31 -10.05 -13.56
C MET A 91 6.64 -11.56 -13.50
N ALA A 92 5.83 -12.35 -12.81
CA ALA A 92 5.99 -13.79 -12.70
C ALA A 92 5.91 -14.51 -14.07
N TYR A 93 4.99 -14.11 -14.95
CA TYR A 93 4.91 -14.64 -16.32
C TYR A 93 6.14 -14.28 -17.16
N ALA A 94 6.68 -13.07 -16.99
CA ALA A 94 7.93 -12.67 -17.64
C ALA A 94 9.13 -13.51 -17.13
N PHE A 95 9.23 -13.74 -15.82
CA PHE A 95 10.27 -14.60 -15.24
C PHE A 95 10.14 -16.08 -15.65
N ALA A 96 8.92 -16.60 -15.78
CA ALA A 96 8.69 -17.95 -16.30
C ALA A 96 9.11 -18.09 -17.77
N ARG A 97 8.93 -17.03 -18.58
CA ARG A 97 9.39 -16.98 -19.98
C ARG A 97 10.91 -16.91 -20.11
N ASP A 98 11.58 -16.28 -19.14
CA ASP A 98 13.05 -16.16 -19.11
C ASP A 98 13.73 -17.38 -18.45
N GLU A 99 13.02 -18.50 -18.30
CA GLU A 99 13.49 -19.75 -17.67
C GLU A 99 14.08 -19.56 -16.26
N ALA A 100 13.66 -18.51 -15.55
CA ALA A 100 14.28 -18.06 -14.29
C ALA A 100 13.65 -18.68 -13.03
N LEU A 101 12.63 -19.53 -13.17
CA LEU A 101 11.94 -20.20 -12.05
C LEU A 101 12.32 -21.69 -11.99
N PRO A 102 12.58 -22.26 -10.80
CA PRO A 102 12.95 -23.66 -10.64
C PRO A 102 11.72 -24.56 -10.85
N TYR A 103 11.25 -24.69 -12.09
CA TYR A 103 10.28 -25.65 -12.67
C TYR A 103 9.82 -25.23 -14.09
N SER A 104 10.42 -24.21 -14.73
CA SER A 104 9.99 -23.66 -16.03
C SER A 104 10.46 -24.45 -17.27
N LEU A 105 10.65 -25.78 -17.15
CA LEU A 105 10.87 -26.70 -18.29
C LEU A 105 9.54 -27.24 -18.83
#